data_AF-A0A7Y3FQ24-F1
#
_entry.id   AF-A0A7Y3FQ24-F1
#
_cell.length_a   1.000
_cell.length_b   1.000
_cell.length_c   1.000
_cell.angle_alpha   90.00
_cell.angle_beta   90.00
_cell.angle_gamma   90.00
#
_symmetry.space_group_name_H-M   'P 1'
#
loop_
_entity.id
_entity.type
_entity.pdbx_description
1 polymer ?
#
loop_
_entity_poly.entity_id
_entity_poly.type
_entity_poly.pdbx_seq_one_letter_code
_entity_poly.pdbx_strand_id
1 'polypeptide(L)'
;ALAGTVGTRLDEVEGEIYQVQNQSNQDPLNYPIKLNNKIAALLNLVEGAENRPTDQSYEAFEYLSGELQEELDQMQLIIAQDVARLNELLRELGLDPIDTEPPIT
;
A
#
# COMPACT_ATOMS: atom_id res chain seq x y z
N ALA A 1 -12.27 -14.77 -12.83
CA ALA A 1 -11.08 -15.32 -13.52
C ALA A 1 -9.86 -15.06 -12.64
N LEU A 2 -8.79 -15.86 -12.76
CA LEU A 2 -7.57 -15.73 -11.91
C LEU A 2 -7.05 -14.29 -11.87
N ALA A 3 -6.94 -13.63 -13.02
CA ALA A 3 -6.50 -12.23 -13.12
C ALA A 3 -7.35 -11.26 -12.28
N GLY A 4 -8.69 -11.44 -12.27
CA GLY A 4 -9.57 -10.62 -11.44
C GLY A 4 -9.35 -10.84 -9.94
N THR A 5 -9.08 -12.08 -9.52
CA THR A 5 -8.77 -12.38 -8.12
C THR A 5 -7.44 -11.75 -7.69
N VAL A 6 -6.40 -11.85 -8.53
CA VAL A 6 -5.10 -11.19 -8.25
C VAL A 6 -5.28 -9.68 -8.14
N GLY A 7 -6.00 -9.07 -9.09
CA GLY A 7 -6.29 -7.64 -9.07
C GLY A 7 -7.00 -7.21 -7.77
N THR A 8 -8.10 -7.89 -7.42
CA THR A 8 -8.84 -7.57 -6.18
C THR A 8 -7.97 -7.67 -4.92
N ARG A 9 -7.09 -8.67 -4.82
CA ARG A 9 -6.19 -8.79 -3.66
C ARG A 9 -5.17 -7.66 -3.60
N LEU A 10 -4.67 -7.19 -4.74
CA LEU A 10 -3.79 -6.03 -4.80
C LEU A 10 -4.55 -4.74 -4.49
N ASP A 11 -5.79 -4.60 -4.98
CA ASP A 11 -6.67 -3.45 -4.70
C ASP A 11 -6.99 -3.34 -3.20
N GLU A 12 -7.14 -4.48 -2.51
CA GLU A 12 -7.35 -4.54 -1.05
C GLU A 12 -6.14 -3.96 -0.30
N VAL A 13 -4.93 -4.38 -0.65
CA VAL A 13 -3.69 -3.85 -0.05
C VAL A 13 -3.49 -2.37 -0.38
N GLU A 14 -3.67 -1.99 -1.65
CA GLU A 14 -3.61 -0.58 -2.05
C GLU A 14 -4.62 0.24 -1.26
N GLY A 15 -5.84 -0.27 -1.10
CA GLY A 15 -6.90 0.36 -0.33
C GLY A 15 -6.58 0.55 1.14
N GLU A 16 -5.71 -0.25 1.77
CA GLU A 16 -5.25 -0.02 3.15
C GLU A 16 -4.11 1.00 3.25
N ILE A 17 -3.23 1.03 2.23
CA ILE A 17 -2.11 1.97 2.18
C ILE A 17 -2.57 3.37 1.74
N TYR A 18 -3.40 3.45 0.71
CA TYR A 18 -3.79 4.66 0.00
C TYR A 18 -5.31 4.73 -0.23
N GLN A 19 -5.87 5.94 -0.16
CA GLN A 19 -7.30 6.13 -0.43
C GLN A 19 -7.57 6.26 -1.93
N VAL A 20 -7.81 5.12 -2.60
CA VAL A 20 -8.07 5.01 -4.04
C VAL A 20 -9.36 5.70 -4.51
N GLN A 21 -10.31 5.96 -3.59
CA GLN A 21 -11.59 6.60 -3.94
C GLN A 21 -11.52 8.13 -4.00
N ASN A 22 -10.39 8.74 -3.62
CA ASN A 22 -10.22 10.18 -3.70
C ASN A 22 -10.01 10.62 -5.16
N GLN A 23 -11.10 11.03 -5.82
CA GLN A 23 -11.13 11.55 -7.20
C GLN A 23 -11.37 13.07 -7.24
N SER A 24 -11.80 13.66 -6.14
CA SER A 24 -12.19 15.06 -5.98
C SER A 24 -11.70 15.63 -4.65
N ASN A 25 -11.53 16.96 -4.61
CA ASN A 25 -11.09 17.69 -3.41
C ASN A 25 -12.06 17.58 -2.21
N GLN A 26 -13.30 17.13 -2.42
CA GLN A 26 -14.29 16.94 -1.35
C GLN A 26 -14.33 15.51 -0.79
N ASP A 27 -13.69 14.57 -1.47
CA ASP A 27 -13.70 13.15 -1.10
C ASP A 27 -13.03 12.82 0.25
N PRO A 28 -12.03 13.59 0.74
CA PRO A 28 -11.50 13.39 2.08
C PRO A 28 -12.53 13.55 3.21
N LEU A 29 -13.71 14.13 2.94
CA LEU A 29 -14.81 14.23 3.90
C LEU A 29 -15.70 12.99 3.92
N ASN A 30 -15.67 12.17 2.86
CA ASN A 30 -16.56 11.02 2.67
C ASN A 30 -15.85 9.68 2.86
N TYR A 31 -14.53 9.63 2.71
CA TYR A 31 -13.76 8.40 2.81
C TYR A 31 -12.72 8.49 3.94
N PRO A 32 -12.55 7.41 4.73
CA PRO A 32 -11.59 7.40 5.83
C PRO A 32 -10.16 7.54 5.30
N ILE A 33 -9.32 8.21 6.08
CA ILE A 33 -7.89 8.31 5.81
C ILE A 33 -7.21 6.94 5.92
N LYS A 34 -6.17 6.73 5.10
CA LYS A 34 -5.40 5.48 5.05
C LYS A 34 -3.98 5.65 5.61
N LEU A 35 -3.19 4.58 5.63
CA LEU A 35 -1.87 4.58 6.29
C LEU A 35 -0.98 5.72 5.80
N ASN A 36 -0.97 6.00 4.49
CA ASN A 36 -0.19 7.11 3.92
C ASN A 36 -0.56 8.47 4.54
N ASN A 37 -1.86 8.73 4.75
CA ASN A 37 -2.33 9.97 5.36
C ASN A 37 -1.94 10.07 6.84
N LYS A 38 -2.03 8.97 7.58
CA LYS A 38 -1.67 8.92 9.00
C LYS A 38 -0.18 9.20 9.18
N ILE A 39 0.66 8.57 8.36
CA ILE A 39 2.12 8.79 8.35
C ILE A 39 2.44 10.25 7.98
N ALA A 40 1.79 10.79 6.95
CA ALA A 40 1.97 12.19 6.56
C ALA A 40 1.54 13.16 7.67
N ALA A 41 0.47 12.86 8.41
CA ALA A 41 0.04 13.67 9.54
C ALA A 41 1.07 13.65 10.69
N LEU A 42 1.66 12.47 10.97
CA LEU A 42 2.74 12.35 11.94
C LEU A 42 3.99 13.11 11.52
N LEU A 43 4.37 13.05 10.24
CA LEU A 43 5.48 13.82 9.68
C LEU A 43 5.26 15.33 9.89
N ASN A 44 4.10 15.85 9.52
CA ASN A 44 3.77 17.27 9.70
C ASN A 44 3.80 17.69 11.19
N LEU A 45 3.34 16.83 12.09
CA LEU A 45 3.40 17.08 13.53
C LEU A 45 4.84 17.21 14.04
N VAL A 46 5.72 16.33 13.56
CA VAL A 46 7.14 16.31 13.93
C VAL A 46 7.88 17.51 13.33
N GLU A 47 7.67 17.80 12.05
CA GLU A 47 8.34 18.91 11.36
C GLU A 47 7.87 20.29 11.84
N GLY A 48 6.62 20.41 12.29
CA GLY A 48 6.07 21.67 12.79
C GLY A 48 6.52 22.06 14.20
N ALA A 49 7.27 21.20 14.90
CA ALA A 49 7.72 21.45 16.26
C ALA A 49 9.17 21.95 16.30
N GLU A 50 9.42 23.02 17.07
CA GLU A 50 10.77 23.56 17.32
C GLU A 50 11.62 22.66 18.24
N ASN A 51 11.00 21.66 18.87
CA ASN A 51 11.65 20.71 19.77
C ASN A 51 11.74 19.34 19.10
N ARG A 52 12.64 18.47 19.60
CA ARG A 52 12.70 17.06 19.18
C ARG A 52 11.35 16.33 19.34
N PRO A 53 11.07 15.29 18.55
CA PRO A 53 9.84 14.49 18.67
C PRO A 53 9.62 13.97 20.10
N THR A 54 8.36 13.85 20.51
CA THR A 54 8.00 13.26 21.82
C THR A 54 8.07 11.75 21.78
N ASP A 55 8.12 11.12 22.94
CA ASP A 55 8.07 9.65 23.06
C ASP A 55 6.83 9.07 22.37
N GLN A 56 5.67 9.75 22.48
CA GLN A 56 4.45 9.35 21.78
C GLN A 56 4.55 9.46 20.25
N SER A 57 5.30 10.42 19.72
CA SER A 57 5.54 10.52 18.27
C SER A 57 6.36 9.33 17.77
N TYR A 58 7.34 8.86 18.54
CA TYR A 58 8.09 7.66 18.21
C TYR A 58 7.23 6.40 18.30
N GLU A 59 6.43 6.24 19.36
CA GLU A 59 5.50 5.10 19.49
C GLU A 59 4.50 5.04 18.32
N ALA A 60 3.95 6.19 17.93
CA ALA A 60 3.07 6.28 16.77
C ALA A 60 3.79 5.94 15.46
N PHE A 61 5.05 6.36 15.30
CA PHE A 61 5.85 6.03 14.12
C PHE A 61 6.09 4.53 14.01
N GLU A 62 6.54 3.88 15.09
CA GLU A 62 6.77 2.44 15.12
C GLU A 62 5.50 1.66 14.82
N TYR A 63 4.37 2.06 15.41
CA TYR A 63 3.08 1.43 15.16
C TYR A 63 2.65 1.55 13.69
N LEU A 64 2.67 2.76 13.13
CA LEU A 64 2.27 2.99 11.74
C LEU A 64 3.23 2.36 10.72
N SER A 65 4.52 2.30 11.05
CA SER A 65 5.53 1.62 10.22
C SER A 65 5.33 0.11 10.24
N GLY A 66 4.97 -0.46 11.39
CA GLY A 66 4.59 -1.87 11.51
C GLY A 66 3.37 -2.22 10.67
N GLU A 67 2.29 -1.44 10.76
CA GLU A 67 1.09 -1.65 9.96
C GLU A 67 1.37 -1.52 8.45
N LEU A 68 2.19 -0.55 8.03
CA LEU A 68 2.63 -0.45 6.64
C LEU A 68 3.44 -1.67 6.21
N GLN A 69 4.34 -2.16 7.07
CA GLN A 69 5.14 -3.34 6.76
C GLN A 69 4.28 -4.58 6.56
N GLU A 70 3.23 -4.76 7.37
CA GLU A 70 2.28 -5.86 7.21
C GLU A 70 1.60 -5.84 5.83
N GLU A 71 1.13 -4.67 5.38
CA GLU A 71 0.54 -4.50 4.04
C GLU A 71 1.55 -4.75 2.91
N LEU A 72 2.79 -4.27 3.06
CA LEU A 72 3.86 -4.51 2.09
C LEU A 72 4.26 -5.99 2.01
N ASP A 73 4.24 -6.70 3.13
CA ASP A 73 4.49 -8.14 3.18
C ASP A 73 3.36 -8.92 2.50
N GLN A 74 2.10 -8.50 2.69
CA GLN A 74 0.96 -9.08 1.95
C GLN A 74 1.08 -8.83 0.44
N MET A 75 1.46 -7.62 0.02
CA MET A 75 1.71 -7.31 -1.39
C MET A 75 2.77 -8.24 -1.97
N GLN A 76 3.91 -8.39 -1.28
CA GLN A 76 5.00 -9.27 -1.71
C GLN A 76 4.53 -10.73 -1.81
N LEU A 77 3.70 -11.19 -0.88
CA LEU A 77 3.14 -12.54 -0.92
C LEU A 77 2.24 -12.74 -2.15
N ILE A 78 1.37 -11.79 -2.45
CA ILE A 78 0.49 -11.82 -3.63
C ILE A 78 1.33 -11.84 -4.91
N ILE A 79 2.37 -11.01 -5.00
CA ILE A 79 3.28 -10.99 -6.14
C ILE A 79 3.99 -12.35 -6.30
N ALA A 80 4.58 -12.86 -5.22
CA ALA A 80 5.37 -14.09 -5.24
C ALA A 80 4.54 -15.34 -5.56
N GLN A 81 3.24 -15.35 -5.23
CA GLN A 81 2.38 -16.52 -5.39
C GLN A 81 1.37 -16.35 -6.52
N ASP A 82 0.52 -15.34 -6.43
CA ASP A 82 -0.64 -15.19 -7.30
C ASP A 82 -0.26 -14.64 -8.66
N VAL A 83 0.63 -13.63 -8.70
CA VAL A 83 1.14 -13.10 -9.98
C VAL A 83 2.04 -14.13 -10.66
N ALA A 84 2.85 -14.88 -9.90
CA ALA A 84 3.64 -15.99 -10.44
C ALA A 84 2.73 -17.04 -11.12
N ARG A 85 1.65 -17.46 -10.46
CA ARG A 85 0.66 -18.39 -11.02
C ARG A 85 -0.07 -17.80 -12.23
N LEU A 86 -0.40 -16.51 -12.20
CA LEU A 86 -1.00 -15.84 -13.34
C LEU A 86 -0.04 -15.81 -14.54
N ASN A 87 1.25 -15.58 -14.29
CA ASN A 87 2.29 -15.60 -15.32
C ASN A 87 2.49 -16.98 -15.94
N GLU A 88 2.33 -18.06 -15.18
CA GLU A 88 2.29 -19.43 -15.74
C GLU A 88 1.13 -19.58 -16.73
N LEU A 89 -0.08 -19.15 -16.34
CA LEU A 89 -1.26 -19.20 -17.21
C LEU A 89 -1.10 -18.32 -18.46
N LEU A 90 -0.53 -17.13 -18.34
CA LEU A 90 -0.28 -16.24 -19.48
C LEU A 90 0.66 -16.92 -20.50
N ARG A 91 1.72 -17.58 -20.03
CA ARG A 91 2.64 -18.33 -20.90
C ARG A 91 1.96 -19.50 -21.59
N GLU A 92 1.09 -20.24 -20.90
CA GLU A 92 0.29 -21.32 -21.52
C GLU A 92 -0.63 -20.81 -22.63
N LEU A 93 -1.10 -19.57 -22.50
CA LEU A 93 -1.94 -18.89 -23.49
C LEU A 93 -1.12 -18.16 -24.59
N GLY A 94 0.21 -18.23 -24.55
CA GLY A 94 1.09 -17.54 -25.48
C GLY A 94 1.11 -16.01 -25.33
N LEU A 95 0.78 -15.51 -24.14
CA LEU A 95 0.80 -14.09 -23.78
C LEU A 95 2.05 -13.76 -22.96
N ASP A 96 2.44 -12.48 -22.98
CA ASP A 96 3.57 -11.99 -22.20
C ASP A 96 3.26 -12.02 -20.69
N PRO A 97 4.25 -12.34 -19.83
CA PRO A 97 4.09 -12.28 -18.39
C PRO A 97 4.03 -10.82 -17.89
N ILE A 98 3.42 -10.64 -16.73
CA ILE A 98 3.41 -9.38 -15.99
C ILE A 98 4.79 -9.18 -15.33
N ASP A 99 5.37 -8.01 -15.53
CA ASP A 99 6.59 -7.57 -14.85
C ASP A 99 6.28 -7.22 -13.38
N THR A 100 7.13 -7.69 -12.49
CA THR A 100 6.99 -7.54 -11.04
C THR A 100 8.21 -6.87 -10.41
N GLU A 101 9.16 -6.39 -11.24
CA GLU A 101 10.31 -5.66 -10.72
C GLU A 101 9.84 -4.30 -10.16
N PRO A 102 10.29 -3.91 -8.94
CA PRO A 102 9.91 -2.63 -8.37
C PRO A 102 10.37 -1.50 -9.28
N PRO A 103 9.51 -0.51 -9.59
CA PRO A 103 9.93 0.65 -10.35
C PRO A 103 10.83 1.51 -9.45
N ILE A 104 12.15 1.33 -9.60
CA ILE A 104 13.24 2.12 -9.03
C ILE A 104 13.60 1.73 -7.57
N THR A 105 14.91 1.53 -7.34
CA THR A 105 15.57 1.48 -6.02
C THR A 105 16.37 2.75 -5.78
#